data_AF-F6H8H5-F1
#
_entry.id   AF-F6H8H5-F1
#
_cell.length_a   1.000
_cell.length_b   1.000
_cell.length_c   1.000
_cell.angle_alpha   90.00
_cell.angle_beta   90.00
_cell.angle_gamma   90.00
#
_symmetry.space_group_name_H-M   'P 1'
#
loop_
_entity.id
_entity.type
_entity.pdbx_description
1 polymer ?
#
loop_
_entity_poly.entity_id
_entity_poly.type
_entity_poly.pdbx_seq_one_letter_code
_entity_poly.pdbx_strand_id
1 'polypeptide(L)'
;MANDIAPGGQLTTTSDVENFPGFPDGINSNEIIDRCRAESLRFGTEIFTETITRVDFSSTPFKVFTDSKTILADAVIVATGAVAKRLPFPGSGGSFTRREILLNKP
;
A
#
# COMPACT_ATOMS: atom_id res chain seq x y z
N MET A 1 -11.54 -2.12 1.74
CA MET A 1 -10.10 -2.33 1.48
C MET A 1 -9.93 -2.36 -0.02
N ALA A 2 -8.88 -1.76 -0.57
CA ALA A 2 -8.61 -1.83 -2.00
C ALA A 2 -7.67 -3.03 -2.27
N ASN A 3 -8.11 -4.00 -3.07
CA ASN A 3 -7.37 -5.25 -3.32
C ASN A 3 -6.93 -5.99 -2.04
N ASP A 4 -7.78 -6.03 -1.01
CA ASP A 4 -7.50 -6.64 0.31
C ASP A 4 -6.28 -6.05 1.06
N ILE A 5 -5.81 -4.87 0.66
CA ILE A 5 -4.76 -4.12 1.34
C ILE A 5 -5.40 -3.02 2.20
N ALA A 6 -4.90 -2.87 3.43
CA ALA A 6 -5.33 -1.81 4.34
C ALA A 6 -4.78 -0.44 3.89
N PRO A 7 -5.43 0.67 4.27
CA PRO A 7 -4.82 2.00 4.11
C PRO A 7 -3.41 2.01 4.73
N GLY A 8 -2.42 2.47 3.98
CA GLY A 8 -0.99 2.34 4.33
C GLY A 8 -0.20 1.47 3.35
N GLY A 9 -0.88 0.72 2.47
CA GLY A 9 -0.23 -0.04 1.39
C GLY A 9 0.38 -1.35 1.88
N GLN A 10 1.25 -1.97 1.08
CA GLN A 10 1.80 -3.30 1.38
C GLN A 10 2.59 -3.36 2.70
N LEU A 11 3.10 -2.24 3.21
CA LEU A 11 3.78 -2.18 4.51
C LEU A 11 2.88 -2.64 5.65
N THR A 12 1.55 -2.54 5.53
CA THR A 12 0.61 -3.05 6.55
C THR A 12 0.66 -4.59 6.69
N THR A 13 1.34 -5.29 5.78
CA THR A 13 1.42 -6.76 5.76
C THR A 13 2.72 -7.31 6.33
N THR A 14 3.64 -6.44 6.76
CA THR A 14 4.89 -6.80 7.45
C THR A 14 4.97 -6.10 8.80
N SER A 15 5.80 -6.63 9.70
CA SER A 15 5.98 -6.08 11.05
C SER A 15 7.16 -5.13 11.11
N ASP A 16 8.35 -5.61 10.74
CA ASP A 16 9.61 -4.90 10.95
C ASP A 16 10.25 -4.51 9.62
N VAL A 17 10.79 -3.29 9.56
CA VAL A 17 11.47 -2.72 8.39
C VAL A 17 12.87 -2.28 8.80
N GLU A 18 13.88 -2.95 8.23
CA GLU A 18 15.30 -2.74 8.55
C GLU A 18 16.03 -1.84 7.53
N ASN A 19 15.35 -1.50 6.43
CA ASN A 19 15.97 -0.86 5.26
C ASN A 19 15.31 0.45 4.84
N PHE A 20 14.48 1.05 5.71
CA PHE A 20 13.99 2.40 5.50
C PHE A 20 15.00 3.40 6.11
N PRO A 21 15.61 4.28 5.29
CA PRO A 21 16.67 5.17 5.76
C PRO A 21 16.17 6.14 6.84
N GLY A 22 17.01 6.42 7.84
CA GLY A 22 16.65 7.26 8.99
C GLY A 22 16.30 6.49 10.27
N PHE A 23 16.21 5.15 10.20
CA PHE A 23 15.94 4.26 11.32
C PHE A 23 17.06 3.23 11.48
N PRO A 24 18.17 3.58 12.15
CA PRO A 24 19.35 2.71 12.24
C PRO A 24 19.10 1.40 13.01
N ASP A 25 18.13 1.39 13.94
CA ASP A 25 17.72 0.22 14.72
C ASP A 25 16.49 -0.49 14.11
N GLY A 26 16.16 -0.18 12.85
CA GLY A 26 14.90 -0.59 12.23
C GLY A 26 13.69 0.19 12.77
N ILE A 27 12.52 -0.06 12.19
CA ILE A 27 11.26 0.56 12.60
C ILE A 27 10.07 -0.35 12.29
N ASN A 28 9.01 -0.26 13.10
CA ASN A 28 7.77 -0.95 12.83
C ASN A 28 7.06 -0.36 11.59
N SER A 29 6.51 -1.24 10.76
CA SER A 29 5.86 -0.87 9.50
C SER A 29 4.65 0.05 9.71
N ASN A 30 3.85 -0.19 10.75
CA ASN A 30 2.71 0.67 11.07
C ASN A 30 3.16 2.06 11.52
N GLU A 31 4.30 2.15 12.21
CA GLU A 31 4.84 3.44 12.64
C GLU A 31 5.29 4.30 11.46
N ILE A 32 5.92 3.71 10.43
CA ILE A 32 6.22 4.42 9.18
C ILE A 32 4.91 4.97 8.57
N ILE A 33 3.88 4.13 8.45
CA ILE A 33 2.59 4.52 7.85
C ILE A 33 1.95 5.68 8.62
N ASP A 34 1.92 5.60 9.95
CA ASP A 34 1.34 6.63 10.80
C ASP A 34 2.10 7.95 10.69
N ARG A 35 3.44 7.90 10.65
CA ARG A 35 4.29 9.08 10.44
C ARG A 35 4.02 9.73 9.09
N CYS A 36 3.96 8.96 8.00
CA CYS A 36 3.65 9.48 6.66
C CYS A 36 2.24 10.10 6.59
N ARG A 37 1.24 9.47 7.22
CA ARG A 37 -0.12 9.99 7.28
C ARG A 37 -0.16 11.32 8.06
N ALA A 38 0.48 11.36 9.23
CA ALA A 38 0.54 12.56 10.06
C ALA A 38 1.26 13.71 9.35
N GLU A 39 2.36 13.44 8.65
CA GLU A 39 3.09 14.43 7.86
C GLU A 39 2.22 14.99 6.72
N SER A 40 1.50 14.14 5.99
CA SER A 40 0.61 14.57 4.91
C SER A 40 -0.49 15.52 5.43
N LEU A 41 -1.11 15.16 6.56
CA LEU A 41 -2.13 15.98 7.22
C LEU A 41 -1.55 17.31 7.71
N ARG A 42 -0.33 17.31 8.27
CA ARG A 42 0.36 18.52 8.74
C ARG A 42 0.56 19.56 7.64
N PHE A 43 0.79 19.13 6.41
CA PHE A 43 0.93 20.00 5.24
C PHE A 43 -0.39 20.30 4.51
N GLY A 44 -1.53 19.94 5.10
CA GLY A 44 -2.86 20.30 4.59
C GLY A 44 -3.43 19.33 3.54
N THR A 45 -2.88 18.12 3.43
CA THR A 45 -3.47 17.09 2.55
C THR A 45 -4.82 16.63 3.11
N GLU A 46 -5.87 16.68 2.29
CA GLU A 46 -7.14 16.05 2.62
C GLU A 46 -7.10 14.55 2.28
N ILE A 47 -7.38 13.69 3.26
CA ILE A 47 -7.35 12.24 3.08
C ILE A 47 -8.78 11.68 3.16
N PHE A 48 -9.28 11.19 2.02
CA PHE A 48 -10.54 10.48 1.95
C PHE A 48 -10.31 8.97 2.08
N THR A 49 -10.92 8.35 3.08
CA THR A 49 -10.90 6.88 3.25
C THR A 49 -11.96 6.24 2.33
N GLU A 50 -11.75 6.37 1.02
CA GLU A 50 -12.65 5.89 -0.02
C GLU A 50 -11.84 5.11 -1.08
N THR A 51 -12.51 4.24 -1.83
CA THR A 51 -11.89 3.52 -2.96
C THR A 51 -12.34 4.16 -4.27
N ILE A 52 -11.38 4.48 -5.14
CA ILE A 52 -11.67 4.95 -6.50
C ILE A 52 -12.16 3.76 -7.33
N THR A 53 -13.32 3.90 -7.97
CA THR A 53 -13.92 2.85 -8.82
C THR A 53 -13.68 3.10 -10.30
N ARG A 54 -13.56 4.35 -10.73
CA ARG A 54 -13.36 4.74 -12.13
C ARG A 54 -12.63 6.08 -12.25
N VAL A 55 -11.93 6.26 -13.36
CA VAL A 55 -11.35 7.54 -13.79
C VAL A 55 -11.73 7.84 -15.23
N ASP A 56 -11.84 9.12 -15.57
CA ASP A 56 -11.99 9.63 -16.93
C ASP A 56 -10.89 10.65 -17.21
N PHE A 57 -9.95 10.26 -18.07
CA PHE A 57 -8.82 11.08 -18.51
C PHE A 57 -9.00 11.66 -19.93
N SER A 58 -10.19 11.52 -20.52
CA SER A 58 -10.45 11.98 -21.89
C SER A 58 -10.63 13.51 -22.00
N SER A 59 -10.85 14.18 -20.87
CA SER A 59 -11.09 15.63 -20.80
C SER A 59 -10.44 16.23 -19.55
N THR A 60 -10.21 17.55 -19.57
CA THR A 60 -9.71 18.31 -18.42
C THR A 60 -10.77 19.33 -17.97
N PRO A 61 -11.01 19.48 -16.64
CA PRO A 61 -10.39 18.73 -15.54
C PRO A 61 -10.80 17.25 -15.54
N PHE A 62 -9.87 16.39 -15.12
CA PHE A 62 -10.07 14.95 -15.02
C PHE A 62 -11.16 14.62 -14.02
N LYS A 63 -11.88 13.52 -14.25
CA LYS A 63 -12.95 13.06 -13.34
C LYS A 63 -12.54 11.77 -12.66
N VAL A 64 -12.61 11.77 -11.33
CA VAL A 64 -12.30 10.61 -10.49
C VAL A 64 -13.55 10.24 -9.72
N PHE A 65 -13.95 8.97 -9.77
CA PHE A 65 -15.23 8.50 -9.23
C PHE A 65 -14.99 7.56 -8.05
N THR A 66 -15.72 7.79 -6.96
CA THR A 66 -15.88 6.85 -5.84
C THR A 66 -17.33 6.37 -5.80
N ASP A 67 -17.67 5.49 -4.86
CA ASP A 67 -19.05 5.05 -4.65
C ASP A 67 -19.99 6.19 -4.22
N SER A 68 -19.44 7.24 -3.58
CA SER A 68 -20.23 8.31 -2.97
C SER A 68 -20.14 9.64 -3.71
N LYS A 69 -19.08 9.90 -4.49
CA LYS A 69 -18.88 11.21 -5.13
C LYS A 69 -18.04 11.16 -6.41
N THR A 70 -18.05 12.28 -7.13
CA THR A 70 -17.15 12.56 -8.26
C THR A 70 -16.25 13.73 -7.89
N ILE A 71 -14.94 13.54 -8.04
CA ILE A 71 -13.92 14.57 -7.83
C ILE A 71 -13.45 15.07 -9.19
N LEU A 72 -13.34 16.39 -9.35
CA LEU A 72 -12.70 17.04 -10.49
C LEU A 72 -11.28 17.44 -10.11
N ALA A 73 -10.30 17.15 -10.96
CA ALA A 73 -8.90 17.49 -10.70
C ALA A 73 -8.18 17.90 -11.98
N ASP A 74 -7.39 18.98 -11.92
CA ASP A 74 -6.56 19.42 -13.06
C ASP A 74 -5.39 18.46 -13.34
N ALA A 75 -4.93 17.75 -12.30
CA ALA A 75 -3.90 16.73 -12.37
C ALA A 75 -4.24 15.53 -11.47
N VAL A 76 -3.80 14.33 -11.87
CA VAL A 76 -4.01 13.09 -11.10
C VAL A 76 -2.69 12.34 -10.96
N ILE A 77 -2.31 11.99 -9.73
CA ILE A 77 -1.15 11.14 -9.41
C ILE A 77 -1.66 9.75 -9.06
N VAL A 78 -1.23 8.73 -9.81
CA VAL A 78 -1.61 7.33 -9.57
C VAL A 78 -0.54 6.64 -8.73
N ALA A 79 -0.85 6.39 -7.46
CA ALA A 79 0.02 5.72 -6.49
C ALA A 79 -0.66 4.50 -5.85
N THR A 80 -1.47 3.75 -6.61
CA THR A 80 -2.27 2.60 -6.12
C THR A 80 -1.46 1.36 -5.78
N GLY A 81 -0.15 1.39 -5.97
CA GLY A 81 0.75 0.27 -5.70
C GLY A 81 0.46 -0.96 -6.56
N ALA A 82 0.80 -2.13 -6.02
CA ALA A 82 0.56 -3.44 -6.59
C ALA A 82 0.21 -4.44 -5.47
N VAL A 83 -0.09 -5.68 -5.81
CA VAL A 83 -0.25 -6.79 -4.83
C VAL A 83 0.58 -7.99 -5.30
N ALA A 84 1.33 -8.62 -4.39
CA ALA A 84 2.14 -9.78 -4.71
C ALA A 84 1.25 -10.96 -5.14
N LYS A 85 1.52 -11.52 -6.33
CA LYS A 85 0.79 -12.68 -6.85
C LYS A 85 1.23 -13.94 -6.10
N ARG A 86 0.24 -14.74 -5.66
CA ARG A 86 0.46 -16.07 -5.08
C ARG A 86 0.11 -17.16 -6.09
N LEU A 87 0.80 -18.29 -6.04
CA LEU A 87 0.49 -19.44 -6.87
C LEU A 87 -0.60 -20.31 -6.21
N PRO A 88 -1.64 -20.75 -6.95
CA PRO A 88 -2.73 -21.55 -6.39
C PRO A 88 -2.43 -23.05 -6.52
N PHE A 89 -1.52 -23.59 -5.71
CA PHE A 89 -1.25 -25.02 -5.65
C PHE A 89 -1.54 -25.58 -4.24
N PRO A 90 -1.92 -26.87 -4.11
CA PRO A 90 -2.14 -27.48 -2.80
C PRO A 90 -0.91 -27.32 -1.88
N GLY A 91 -1.09 -26.72 -0.71
CA GLY A 91 0.00 -26.43 0.23
C GLY A 91 0.63 -25.03 0.08
N SER A 92 0.23 -24.22 -0.90
CA SER A 92 0.73 -22.84 -1.07
C SER A 92 0.20 -21.84 -0.03
N GLY A 93 -0.76 -22.26 0.80
CA GLY A 93 -1.32 -21.43 1.87
C GLY A 93 -0.44 -21.37 3.12
N GLY A 94 -0.07 -20.15 3.52
CA GLY A 94 0.23 -19.70 4.90
C GLY A 94 1.45 -20.28 5.64
N SER A 95 1.72 -21.57 5.58
CA SER A 95 2.69 -22.23 6.46
C SER A 95 4.11 -22.36 5.90
N PHE A 96 4.31 -22.15 4.59
CA PHE A 96 5.59 -22.42 3.92
C PHE A 96 6.35 -21.17 3.44
N THR A 97 5.81 -19.96 3.63
CA THR A 97 6.41 -18.72 3.10
C THR A 97 7.65 -18.23 3.86
N ARG A 98 8.06 -18.91 4.94
CA ARG A 98 9.25 -18.57 5.74
C ARG A 98 9.95 -19.82 6.27
N ARG A 99 10.67 -20.55 5.42
CA ARG A 99 11.76 -21.44 5.86
C ARG A 99 12.98 -21.21 4.99
N GLU A 100 14.08 -20.81 5.62
CA GLU A 100 15.41 -20.99 5.05
C GLU A 100 15.60 -22.48 4.75
N ILE A 101 15.90 -22.81 3.50
CA ILE A 101 16.47 -24.12 3.21
C ILE A 101 17.93 -24.02 3.66
N LEU A 102 18.19 -24.38 4.92
CA LEU A 102 19.55 -24.68 5.37
C LEU A 102 20.00 -25.95 4.63
N LEU A 103 20.57 -25.76 3.43
CA LEU A 103 21.34 -26.80 2.78
C LEU A 103 22.58 -27.02 3.63
N ASN A 104 22.57 -28.04 4.49
CA ASN A 104 23.80 -28.58 5.04
C ASN A 104 24.67 -28.97 3.84
N LYS A 105 25.70 -28.18 3.55
CA LYS A 105 26.77 -28.64 2.66
C LYS A 105 27.53 -29.75 3.38
N PRO A 106 27.95 -30.80 2.65
CA PRO A 106 28.65 -31.95 3.23
C PRO A 106 29.96 -31.53 3.91
#